data_AF-A0A2M7AB66-F1
#
_entry.id   AF-A0A2M7AB66-F1
#
_cell.length_a   1.000
_cell.length_b   1.000
_cell.length_c   1.000
_cell.angle_alpha   90.00
_cell.angle_beta   90.00
_cell.angle_gamma   90.00
#
_symmetry.space_group_name_H-M   'P 1'
#
loop_
_entity.id
_entity.type
_entity.pdbx_description
1 polymer ?
#
loop_
_entity_poly.entity_id
_entity_poly.type
_entity_poly.pdbx_seq_one_letter_code
_entity_poly.pdbx_strand_id
1 'polypeptide(L)'
;MAEERLILLPNGLYFDPLMTAIRGARRKIQIGTYLFNTVYATRTRANEVADALIEAAQQRNVEVQVVLDNARREPEICAAN
;
A
#
# COMPACT_ATOMS: atom_id res chain seq x y z
N MET A 1 2.08 -2.57 -24.20
CA MET A 1 2.39 -1.70 -23.04
C MET A 1 1.11 -1.59 -22.22
N ALA A 2 1.16 -1.77 -20.90
CA ALA A 2 -0.04 -1.62 -20.07
C ALA A 2 -0.36 -0.12 -19.96
N GLU A 3 -1.61 0.26 -20.19
CA GLU A 3 -2.06 1.64 -20.08
C GLU A 3 -2.05 2.06 -18.60
N GLU A 4 -1.31 3.10 -18.25
CA GLU A 4 -1.33 3.67 -16.90
C GLU A 4 -2.65 4.40 -16.69
N ARG A 5 -3.50 3.85 -15.83
CA ARG A 5 -4.80 4.44 -15.49
C ARG A 5 -4.71 5.16 -14.14
N LEU A 6 -4.82 6.48 -14.15
CA LEU A 6 -4.98 7.29 -12.94
C LEU A 6 -6.46 7.32 -12.52
N ILE A 7 -6.73 7.01 -11.25
CA ILE A 7 -8.07 7.12 -10.65
C ILE A 7 -7.97 8.00 -9.41
N LEU A 8 -8.71 9.11 -9.41
CA LEU A 8 -8.81 10.03 -8.27
C LEU A 8 -10.10 9.73 -7.50
N LEU A 9 -9.97 9.43 -6.21
CA LEU A 9 -11.10 9.07 -5.34
C LEU A 9 -11.13 9.97 -4.09
N PRO A 10 -12.33 10.33 -3.59
CA PRO A 10 -12.46 10.96 -2.29
C PRO A 10 -11.93 10.06 -1.16
N ASN A 11 -11.43 10.68 -0.08
CA ASN A 11 -10.87 9.96 1.09
C ASN A 11 -11.81 8.93 1.73
N GLY A 12 -13.13 9.10 1.62
CA GLY A 12 -14.10 8.14 2.15
C GLY A 12 -14.32 6.91 1.26
N LEU A 13 -13.94 6.98 -0.02
CA LEU A 13 -14.36 6.05 -1.07
C LEU A 13 -13.19 5.28 -1.71
N TYR A 14 -11.94 5.56 -1.31
CA TYR A 14 -10.78 4.92 -1.92
C TYR A 14 -10.55 3.48 -1.44
N PHE A 15 -11.08 3.10 -0.28
CA PHE A 15 -10.71 1.83 0.36
C PHE A 15 -11.12 0.60 -0.46
N ASP A 16 -12.39 0.48 -0.86
CA ASP A 16 -12.84 -0.69 -1.62
C ASP A 16 -12.13 -0.79 -2.98
N PRO A 17 -12.01 0.29 -3.77
CA PRO A 17 -11.24 0.25 -5.03
C PRO A 17 -9.76 -0.09 -4.84
N LEU A 18 -9.13 0.40 -3.76
CA LEU A 18 -7.75 0.04 -3.41
C LEU A 18 -7.63 -1.47 -3.14
N MET A 19 -8.52 -2.02 -2.32
CA MET A 19 -8.52 -3.45 -2.00
C MET A 19 -8.79 -4.31 -3.24
N THR A 20 -9.72 -3.89 -4.11
CA THR A 20 -9.95 -4.56 -5.40
C THR A 20 -8.71 -4.54 -6.28
N ALA A 21 -7.99 -3.41 -6.36
CA ALA A 21 -6.76 -3.32 -7.14
C ALA A 21 -5.65 -4.24 -6.59
N ILE A 22 -5.44 -4.26 -5.27
CA ILE A 22 -4.44 -5.13 -4.62
C ILE A 22 -4.76 -6.62 -4.84
N ARG A 23 -6.03 -7.01 -4.67
CA ARG A 23 -6.48 -8.40 -4.89
C ARG A 23 -6.46 -8.80 -6.36
N GLY A 24 -6.66 -7.87 -7.28
CA GLY A 24 -6.61 -8.10 -8.72
C GLY A 24 -5.22 -8.08 -9.34
N ALA A 25 -4.22 -7.53 -8.64
CA ALA A 25 -2.86 -7.41 -9.17
C ALA A 25 -2.21 -8.78 -9.42
N ARG A 26 -1.51 -8.90 -10.55
CA ARG A 26 -0.90 -10.17 -11.02
C ARG A 26 0.62 -10.15 -11.13
N ARG A 27 1.25 -8.97 -11.12
CA ARG A 27 2.68 -8.84 -11.38
C ARG A 27 3.38 -7.92 -10.40
N LYS A 28 2.92 -6.68 -10.29
CA LYS A 28 3.53 -5.67 -9.42
C LYS A 28 2.47 -4.80 -8.76
N ILE A 29 2.70 -4.44 -7.50
CA ILE A 29 2.00 -3.42 -6.73
C ILE A 29 3.04 -2.42 -6.25
N GLN A 30 2.82 -1.15 -6.54
CA GLN A 30 3.65 -0.06 -6.02
C GLN A 30 2.76 0.94 -5.31
N ILE A 31 3.07 1.19 -4.04
CA ILE A 31 2.37 2.19 -3.23
C ILE A 31 3.38 3.26 -2.83
N GLY A 32 3.11 4.50 -3.23
CA GLY A 32 3.89 5.66 -2.81
C GLY A 32 3.06 6.56 -1.91
N THR A 33 3.71 7.09 -0.87
CA THR A 33 3.19 8.07 0.10
C THR A 33 2.13 7.55 1.09
N TYR A 34 2.19 8.13 2.29
CA TYR A 34 1.90 7.62 3.63
C TYR A 34 0.43 7.26 3.92
N LEU A 35 0.16 6.07 4.48
CA LEU A 35 -0.86 5.79 5.55
C LEU A 35 -0.96 4.29 5.90
N PHE A 36 0.15 3.65 6.29
CA PHE A 36 0.10 2.34 6.95
C PHE A 36 0.72 2.41 8.33
N ASN A 37 0.13 3.21 9.22
CA ASN A 37 0.40 2.99 10.64
C ASN A 37 -0.42 1.77 11.06
N THR A 38 0.24 0.62 11.17
CA THR A 38 -0.37 -0.65 11.59
C THR A 38 -0.26 -0.89 13.09
N VAL A 39 0.38 0.03 13.83
CA VAL A 39 0.73 -0.11 15.26
C VAL A 39 -0.44 0.29 16.18
N TYR A 40 -1.64 0.49 15.64
CA TYR A 40 -2.82 0.76 16.47
C TYR A 40 -3.21 -0.48 17.29
N ALA A 41 -3.63 -0.28 18.54
CA ALA A 41 -4.07 -1.36 19.43
C ALA A 41 -5.33 -2.08 18.91
N THR A 42 -6.13 -1.40 18.09
CA THR A 42 -7.30 -1.96 17.42
C THR A 42 -7.00 -2.20 15.95
N ARG A 43 -7.64 -3.23 15.38
CA ARG A 43 -7.52 -3.53 13.95
C ARG A 43 -8.12 -2.37 13.14
N THR A 44 -7.34 -1.87 12.19
CA THR A 44 -7.72 -0.77 11.29
C THR A 44 -7.69 -1.21 9.83
N ARG A 45 -8.24 -0.38 8.95
CA ARG A 45 -8.10 -0.54 7.48
C ARG A 45 -6.64 -0.61 7.03
N ALA A 46 -5.71 0.02 7.75
CA ALA A 46 -4.29 -0.10 7.45
C ALA A 46 -3.77 -1.53 7.67
N ASN A 47 -4.25 -2.21 8.71
CA ASN A 47 -3.92 -3.62 8.94
C ASN A 47 -4.49 -4.51 7.83
N GLU A 48 -5.74 -4.26 7.40
CA GLU A 48 -6.36 -5.04 6.32
C GLU A 48 -5.61 -4.91 4.98
N VAL A 49 -5.12 -3.71 4.66
CA VAL A 49 -4.30 -3.51 3.46
C VAL A 49 -2.95 -4.20 3.61
N ALA A 50 -2.30 -4.09 4.77
CA ALA A 50 -1.03 -4.77 5.03
C ALA A 50 -1.17 -6.30 4.85
N ASP A 51 -2.22 -6.90 5.42
CA ASP A 51 -2.52 -8.32 5.26
C ASP A 51 -2.66 -8.70 3.78
N ALA A 52 -3.40 -7.91 3.00
CA ALA A 52 -3.62 -8.17 1.57
C ALA A 52 -2.34 -8.02 0.72
N LEU A 53 -1.44 -7.11 1.10
CA LEU A 53 -0.14 -6.94 0.45
C LEU A 53 0.80 -8.11 0.77
N ILE A 54 0.81 -8.57 2.03
CA ILE A 54 1.57 -9.75 2.46
C ILE A 54 1.07 -11.00 1.71
N GLU A 55 -0.25 -11.18 1.64
CA GLU A 55 -0.88 -12.26 0.87
C GLU A 55 -0.47 -12.20 -0.62
N ALA A 56 -0.49 -11.01 -1.23
CA ALA A 56 -0.06 -10.82 -2.62
C ALA A 56 1.39 -11.26 -2.85
N ALA A 57 2.29 -10.85 -1.97
CA ALA A 57 3.71 -11.18 -2.07
C ALA A 57 3.98 -12.67 -1.83
N GLN A 58 3.37 -13.25 -0.80
CA GLN A 58 3.68 -14.61 -0.35
C GLN A 58 2.94 -15.69 -1.14
N GLN A 59 1.68 -15.45 -1.51
CA GLN A 59 0.82 -16.49 -2.09
C GLN A 59 0.65 -16.34 -3.60
N ARG A 60 0.74 -15.12 -4.12
CA ARG A 60 0.49 -14.82 -5.55
C ARG A 60 1.76 -14.48 -6.34
N ASN A 61 2.93 -14.51 -5.71
CA ASN A 61 4.22 -14.15 -6.32
C ASN A 61 4.18 -12.76 -7.00
N VAL A 62 3.47 -11.81 -6.40
CA VAL A 62 3.37 -10.43 -6.87
C VAL A 62 4.50 -9.62 -6.26
N GLU A 63 5.22 -8.85 -7.07
CA GLU A 63 6.23 -7.90 -6.58
C GLU A 63 5.53 -6.76 -5.84
N VAL A 64 5.79 -6.60 -4.55
CA VAL A 64 5.20 -5.53 -3.73
C VAL A 64 6.29 -4.55 -3.29
N GLN A 65 6.12 -3.29 -3.65
CA GLN A 65 6.98 -2.18 -3.23
C GLN A 65 6.15 -1.12 -2.51
N VAL A 66 6.51 -0.85 -1.26
CA VAL A 66 5.88 0.19 -0.44
C VAL A 66 6.92 1.24 -0.12
N VAL A 67 6.70 2.47 -0.58
CA VAL A 67 7.60 3.61 -0.32
C VAL A 67 6.95 4.48 0.75
N LEU A 68 7.56 4.46 1.93
CA LEU A 68 7.14 5.26 3.07
C LEU A 68 7.93 6.56 3.09
N ASP A 69 7.23 7.68 2.92
CA ASP A 69 7.78 8.98 3.29
C ASP A 69 7.50 9.18 4.78
N ASN A 70 8.47 8.83 5.61
CA ASN A 70 8.42 9.01 7.06
C ASN A 70 9.36 10.13 7.53
N ALA A 71 9.69 11.09 6.66
CA ALA A 71 10.71 12.11 6.94
C ALA A 71 10.39 12.96 8.18
N ARG A 72 9.12 13.05 8.58
CA ARG A 72 8.68 13.75 9.79
C ARG A 72 8.90 12.99 11.10
N ARG A 73 9.02 11.66 11.08
CA ARG A 73 9.14 10.83 12.29
C ARG A 73 10.49 10.14 12.40
N GLU A 74 11.09 9.77 11.27
CA GLU A 74 12.38 9.06 11.20
C GLU A 74 13.25 9.68 10.10
N PRO A 75 13.65 10.96 10.25
CA PRO A 75 14.40 11.68 9.21
C PRO A 75 15.73 10.98 8.87
N GLU A 76 16.38 10.35 9.84
CA GLU A 76 17.61 9.57 9.63
C GLU A 76 17.43 8.34 8.73
N ILE A 77 16.30 7.63 8.82
CA ILE A 77 16.01 6.47 7.97
C ILE A 77 15.65 6.93 6.55
N CYS A 78 14.93 8.05 6.43
CA CYS A 78 14.63 8.64 5.13
C CYS A 78 15.88 9.16 4.41
N ALA A 79 16.90 9.67 5.12
CA ALA A 79 18.13 10.16 4.49
C ALA A 79 19.07 9.04 4.00
N ALA A 80 18.87 7.80 4.47
CA ALA A 80 19.73 6.66 4.17
C ALA A 80 19.23 5.76 3.01
N ASN A 81 18.00 5.99 2.54
CA ASN A 81 17.37 5.28 1.42
C ASN A 81 17.38 6.13 0.15
#